data_AF-A0A023B9K1-F1
#
_entry.id   AF-A0A023B9K1-F1
#
_cell.length_a   1.000
_cell.length_b   1.000
_cell.length_c   1.000
_cell.angle_alpha   90.00
_cell.angle_beta   90.00
_cell.angle_gamma   90.00
#
_symmetry.space_group_name_H-M   'P 1'
#
loop_
_entity.id
_entity.type
_entity.pdbx_description
1 polymer ?
#
loop_
_entity_poly.entity_id
_entity_poly.type
_entity_poly.pdbx_seq_one_letter_code
_entity_poly.pdbx_strand_id
1 'polypeptide(L)'
;MRATAEWESFSEWVETQTPDVICLQEVKLAAYGSISSVKGDGKPRDRGKIKDNTKSAIPDADIVRQKLQRKPFSQYQQFWSLSDWRYSGVLVLVRKPIKVLKTRFNLDPDRPASEHHPDGRVVVLQFPNVDFVGTYAPNHGWEPGHWQRREEWDNVCLNYLIRRQERIDGTKKEERAEQNKREVGGEAGAEEEGKPLLWMGDLNVAPTDFDLTHPAWFKVQVQRGFGRGTAETEVPPECLGQPGCTPVERENFASLLSQGHMTDVWRHFNPEGPPPSDRTSSGPGLVSPSRGGGAGDVANSCLWDVETAHWTWRGTPGNLTPEAGKYYSKAMRIDHAVSRQKVGEKV
;
A
#
# COMPACT_ATOMS: atom_id res chain seq x y z
N MET A 1 7.68 6.60 -11.82
CA MET A 1 7.84 5.64 -12.94
C MET A 1 7.73 6.26 -14.34
N ARG A 2 7.42 7.56 -14.51
CA ARG A 2 7.23 8.15 -15.86
C ARG A 2 8.35 9.09 -16.28
N ALA A 3 9.14 9.60 -15.33
CA ALA A 3 10.33 10.36 -15.65
C ALA A 3 11.54 9.42 -15.74
N THR A 4 12.33 9.53 -16.81
CA THR A 4 13.52 8.70 -17.01
C THR A 4 14.54 8.85 -15.86
N ALA A 5 14.66 10.06 -15.29
CA ALA A 5 15.56 10.34 -14.17
C ALA A 5 15.16 9.58 -12.88
N GLU A 6 13.87 9.44 -12.59
CA GLU A 6 13.39 8.65 -11.45
C GLU A 6 13.85 7.19 -11.54
N TRP A 7 13.89 6.64 -12.77
CA TRP A 7 14.32 5.26 -12.98
C TRP A 7 15.81 5.04 -12.73
N GLU A 8 16.66 6.05 -12.88
CA GLU A 8 18.11 5.90 -12.66
C GLU A 8 18.40 5.72 -11.17
N SER A 9 17.93 6.66 -10.34
CA SER A 9 18.02 6.55 -8.88
C SER A 9 17.37 5.28 -8.35
N PHE A 10 16.20 4.89 -8.89
CA PHE A 10 15.53 3.66 -8.48
C PHE A 10 16.30 2.40 -8.89
N SER A 11 16.88 2.36 -10.11
CA SER A 11 17.76 1.25 -10.53
C SER A 11 18.95 1.10 -9.60
N GLU A 12 19.65 2.20 -9.29
CA GLU A 12 20.80 2.19 -8.38
C GLU A 12 20.41 1.69 -6.99
N TRP A 13 19.27 2.15 -6.48
CA TRP A 13 18.74 1.68 -5.19
C TRP A 13 18.44 0.18 -5.21
N VAL A 14 17.79 -0.34 -6.26
CA VAL A 14 17.49 -1.78 -6.38
C VAL A 14 18.76 -2.61 -6.52
N GLU A 15 19.75 -2.11 -7.26
CA GLU A 15 21.05 -2.78 -7.40
C GLU A 15 21.83 -2.79 -6.07
N THR A 16 21.72 -1.73 -5.27
CA THR A 16 22.38 -1.62 -3.96
C THR A 16 21.68 -2.43 -2.88
N GLN A 17 20.36 -2.26 -2.73
CA GLN A 17 19.58 -2.91 -1.67
C GLN A 17 19.28 -4.37 -1.98
N THR A 18 19.29 -4.75 -3.26
CA THR A 18 19.04 -6.11 -3.70
C THR A 18 17.76 -6.71 -3.07
N PRO A 19 16.59 -6.05 -3.17
CA PRO A 19 15.37 -6.53 -2.55
C PRO A 19 14.89 -7.85 -3.18
N ASP A 20 14.32 -8.74 -2.38
CA ASP A 20 13.73 -10.00 -2.89
C ASP A 20 12.35 -9.79 -3.51
N VAL A 21 11.57 -8.90 -2.91
CA VAL A 21 10.25 -8.48 -3.38
C VAL A 21 10.20 -6.96 -3.39
N ILE A 22 9.71 -6.36 -4.48
CA ILE A 22 9.41 -4.94 -4.59
C ILE A 22 7.93 -4.81 -4.90
N CYS A 23 7.21 -3.96 -4.18
CA CYS A 23 5.80 -3.68 -4.44
C CYS A 23 5.62 -2.19 -4.73
N LEU A 24 5.14 -1.89 -5.93
CA LEU A 24 4.92 -0.54 -6.42
C LEU A 24 3.42 -0.30 -6.58
N GLN A 25 2.92 0.78 -5.98
CA GLN A 25 1.55 1.24 -6.06
C GLN A 25 1.45 2.46 -6.98
N GLU A 26 0.23 2.84 -7.36
CA GLU A 26 -0.03 3.98 -8.24
C GLU A 26 0.80 3.97 -9.53
N VAL A 27 0.97 2.78 -10.14
CA VAL A 27 1.77 2.66 -11.36
C VAL A 27 1.20 3.47 -12.53
N LYS A 28 -0.12 3.76 -12.50
CA LYS A 28 -0.84 4.67 -13.42
C LYS A 28 -0.67 4.33 -14.89
N LEU A 29 -0.54 3.04 -15.18
CA LEU A 29 -0.60 2.43 -16.50
C LEU A 29 -1.98 1.80 -16.71
N ALA A 30 -2.48 1.84 -17.95
CA ALA A 30 -3.74 1.21 -18.31
C ALA A 30 -3.53 -0.27 -18.67
N ALA A 31 -4.52 -1.11 -18.33
CA ALA A 31 -4.61 -2.50 -18.74
C ALA A 31 -4.79 -2.65 -20.26
N TYR A 32 -4.21 -3.70 -20.82
CA TYR A 32 -4.28 -3.98 -22.25
C TYR A 32 -5.72 -4.29 -22.68
N GLY A 33 -6.13 -3.71 -23.80
CA GLY A 33 -7.43 -3.89 -24.41
C GLY A 33 -7.37 -3.58 -25.90
N SER A 34 -8.50 -3.63 -26.60
CA SER A 34 -8.57 -3.22 -28.00
C SER A 34 -8.16 -1.75 -28.19
N ILE A 35 -7.77 -1.39 -29.42
CA ILE A 35 -7.45 0.01 -29.76
C ILE A 35 -8.65 0.95 -29.52
N SER A 36 -9.88 0.42 -29.66
CA SER A 36 -11.16 1.11 -29.45
C SER A 36 -11.65 1.12 -28.00
N SER A 37 -10.88 0.55 -27.07
CA SER A 37 -11.25 0.51 -25.65
C SER A 37 -11.35 1.91 -25.06
N VAL A 38 -12.51 2.24 -24.49
CA VAL A 38 -12.75 3.53 -23.80
C VAL A 38 -13.11 3.29 -22.34
N LYS A 39 -13.00 4.35 -21.52
CA LYS A 39 -13.33 4.26 -20.09
C LYS A 39 -14.83 3.97 -19.92
N GLY A 40 -15.15 2.97 -19.09
CA GLY A 40 -16.53 2.65 -18.74
C GLY A 40 -17.32 1.87 -19.81
N ASP A 41 -16.67 1.33 -20.83
CA ASP A 41 -17.36 0.53 -21.86
C ASP A 41 -17.77 -0.88 -21.40
N GLY A 42 -17.45 -1.26 -20.18
CA GLY A 42 -17.77 -2.56 -19.58
C GLY A 42 -17.07 -3.76 -20.23
N LYS A 43 -16.18 -3.54 -21.21
CA LYS A 43 -15.49 -4.63 -21.90
C LYS A 43 -14.32 -5.13 -21.04
N PRO A 44 -14.02 -6.44 -21.07
CA PRO A 44 -12.88 -6.98 -20.31
C PRO A 44 -11.56 -6.38 -20.77
N ARG A 45 -10.57 -6.34 -19.87
CA ARG A 45 -9.18 -5.98 -20.14
C ARG A 45 -8.26 -7.05 -19.59
N ASP A 46 -7.12 -7.22 -20.24
CA ASP A 46 -6.01 -7.97 -19.67
C ASP A 46 -5.26 -7.07 -18.68
N ARG A 47 -5.65 -7.20 -17.41
CA ARG A 47 -5.13 -6.41 -16.29
C ARG A 47 -3.73 -6.86 -15.84
N GLY A 48 -3.22 -7.97 -16.38
CA GLY A 48 -1.85 -8.43 -16.21
C GLY A 48 -0.87 -7.85 -17.24
N LYS A 49 -1.36 -7.08 -18.22
CA LYS A 49 -0.55 -6.55 -19.32
C LYS A 49 -0.76 -5.05 -19.51
N ILE A 50 0.35 -4.33 -19.73
CA ILE A 50 0.34 -2.89 -20.01
C ILE A 50 -0.26 -2.64 -21.41
N LYS A 51 -1.16 -1.66 -21.53
CA LYS A 51 -1.65 -1.16 -22.82
C LYS A 51 -0.53 -0.46 -23.59
N ASP A 52 -0.26 -0.91 -24.81
CA ASP A 52 0.85 -0.48 -25.64
C ASP A 52 0.48 -0.34 -27.11
N ASN A 53 -0.82 -0.26 -27.42
CA ASN A 53 -1.34 -0.29 -28.80
C ASN A 53 -2.05 1.00 -29.24
N THR A 54 -1.93 2.08 -28.47
CA THR A 54 -2.44 3.41 -28.83
C THR A 54 -1.34 4.45 -28.77
N LYS A 55 -1.42 5.48 -29.62
CA LYS A 55 -0.47 6.61 -29.63
C LYS A 55 -0.27 7.25 -28.25
N SER A 56 -1.31 7.27 -27.42
CA SER A 56 -1.28 7.83 -26.07
C SER A 56 -0.68 6.92 -25.01
N ALA A 57 -0.61 5.60 -25.23
CA ALA A 57 -0.14 4.63 -24.24
C ALA A 57 1.27 4.12 -24.54
N ILE A 58 1.65 4.04 -25.82
CA ILE A 58 2.97 3.58 -26.28
C ILE A 58 4.14 4.27 -25.55
N PRO A 59 4.18 5.61 -25.40
CA PRO A 59 5.35 6.26 -24.80
C PRO A 59 5.62 5.82 -23.36
N ASP A 60 4.59 5.78 -22.51
CA ASP A 60 4.72 5.33 -21.12
C ASP A 60 5.04 3.83 -21.05
N ALA A 61 4.41 3.01 -21.89
CA ALA A 61 4.64 1.57 -21.94
C ALA A 61 6.08 1.22 -22.35
N ASP A 62 6.65 1.94 -23.32
CA ASP A 62 7.99 1.70 -23.83
C ASP A 62 9.06 2.07 -22.81
N ILE A 63 8.92 3.21 -22.11
CA ILE A 63 9.82 3.59 -21.01
C ILE A 63 9.87 2.49 -19.95
N VAL A 64 8.70 2.05 -19.48
CA VAL A 64 8.61 1.04 -18.41
C VAL A 64 9.14 -0.30 -18.90
N ARG A 65 8.75 -0.76 -20.09
CA ARG A 65 9.23 -2.04 -20.66
C ARG A 65 10.74 -2.05 -20.84
N GLN A 66 11.32 -0.96 -21.40
CA GLN A 66 12.75 -0.86 -21.61
C GLN A 66 13.53 -0.94 -20.29
N LYS A 67 13.06 -0.26 -19.24
CA LYS A 67 13.70 -0.29 -17.92
C LYS A 67 13.59 -1.66 -17.26
N LEU A 68 12.41 -2.29 -17.30
CA LEU A 68 12.18 -3.61 -16.70
C LEU A 68 12.90 -4.76 -17.42
N GLN A 69 13.27 -4.58 -18.70
CA GLN A 69 14.05 -5.55 -19.47
C GLN A 69 15.56 -5.47 -19.21
N ARG A 70 16.04 -4.45 -18.49
CA ARG A 70 17.47 -4.26 -18.17
C ARG A 70 17.76 -4.57 -16.70
N LYS A 71 19.03 -4.80 -16.37
CA LYS A 71 19.44 -4.91 -14.97
C LYS A 71 19.17 -3.58 -14.22
N PRO A 72 18.81 -3.65 -12.93
CA PRO A 72 18.65 -4.86 -12.12
C PRO A 72 17.32 -5.61 -12.34
N PHE A 73 16.30 -4.95 -12.92
CA PHE A 73 14.94 -5.45 -13.02
C PHE A 73 14.74 -6.71 -13.88
N SER A 74 15.62 -6.96 -14.85
CA SER A 74 15.60 -8.19 -15.65
C SER A 74 15.80 -9.46 -14.83
N GLN A 75 16.25 -9.34 -13.57
CA GLN A 75 16.36 -10.44 -12.60
C GLN A 75 15.07 -10.70 -11.83
N TYR A 76 13.99 -9.97 -12.11
CA TYR A 76 12.71 -10.08 -11.42
C TYR A 76 11.61 -10.61 -12.34
N GLN A 77 10.70 -11.39 -11.77
CA GLN A 77 9.40 -11.76 -12.31
C GLN A 77 8.41 -10.64 -12.01
N GLN A 78 7.48 -10.37 -12.92
CA GLN A 78 6.55 -9.25 -12.83
C GLN A 78 5.12 -9.76 -12.61
N PHE A 79 4.43 -9.21 -11.63
CA PHE A 79 3.02 -9.49 -11.35
C PHE A 79 2.25 -8.17 -11.38
N TRP A 80 1.51 -7.96 -12.46
CA TRP A 80 0.77 -6.73 -12.71
C TRP A 80 -0.68 -6.88 -12.29
N SER A 81 -1.25 -5.82 -11.74
CA SER A 81 -2.70 -5.66 -11.57
C SER A 81 -3.06 -4.23 -11.95
N LEU A 82 -3.68 -4.04 -13.11
CA LEU A 82 -3.91 -2.72 -13.70
C LEU A 82 -5.41 -2.38 -13.79
N SER A 83 -5.73 -1.08 -13.74
CA SER A 83 -7.08 -0.60 -14.03
C SER A 83 -7.28 -0.40 -15.54
N ASP A 84 -8.52 -0.19 -16.00
CA ASP A 84 -8.82 -0.06 -17.44
C ASP A 84 -8.30 1.25 -18.06
N TRP A 85 -7.89 2.20 -17.22
CA TRP A 85 -7.36 3.50 -17.64
C TRP A 85 -6.14 3.86 -16.78
N ARG A 86 -5.60 5.07 -16.96
CA ARG A 86 -4.41 5.54 -16.23
C ARG A 86 -4.75 5.92 -14.80
N TYR A 87 -5.04 4.93 -13.97
CA TYR A 87 -5.48 5.09 -12.59
C TYR A 87 -5.00 3.93 -11.74
N SER A 88 -4.66 4.19 -10.47
CA SER A 88 -4.30 3.13 -9.51
C SER A 88 -3.18 2.23 -10.08
N GLY A 89 -3.32 0.92 -9.92
CA GLY A 89 -2.48 -0.13 -10.46
C GLY A 89 -1.35 -0.50 -9.50
N VAL A 90 -1.06 -1.79 -9.43
CA VAL A 90 -0.01 -2.40 -8.60
C VAL A 90 0.92 -3.24 -9.48
N LEU A 91 2.22 -3.13 -9.23
CA LEU A 91 3.25 -4.04 -9.73
C LEU A 91 3.98 -4.67 -8.55
N VAL A 92 4.03 -6.00 -8.52
CA VAL A 92 4.95 -6.72 -7.64
C VAL A 92 6.06 -7.33 -8.48
N LEU A 93 7.31 -7.04 -8.11
CA LEU A 93 8.51 -7.65 -8.68
C LEU A 93 9.07 -8.66 -7.68
N VAL A 94 9.27 -9.91 -8.11
CA VAL A 94 9.86 -10.97 -7.29
C VAL A 94 11.14 -11.45 -7.93
N ARG A 95 12.25 -11.50 -7.19
CA ARG A 95 13.52 -11.98 -7.73
C ARG A 95 13.38 -13.41 -8.27
N LYS A 96 13.88 -13.68 -9.48
CA LYS A 96 13.66 -14.93 -10.23
C LYS A 96 13.98 -16.25 -9.50
N PRO A 97 15.02 -16.36 -8.65
CA PRO A 97 15.28 -17.59 -7.91
C PRO A 97 14.20 -17.93 -6.86
N ILE A 98 13.37 -16.96 -6.47
CA ILE A 98 12.30 -17.16 -5.49
C ILE A 98 11.09 -17.76 -6.21
N LYS A 99 10.68 -18.95 -5.76
CA LYS A 99 9.54 -19.68 -6.32
C LYS A 99 8.22 -19.12 -5.77
N VAL A 100 7.41 -18.57 -6.67
CA VAL A 100 6.00 -18.26 -6.39
C VAL A 100 5.17 -19.53 -6.62
N LEU A 101 4.40 -19.95 -5.63
CA LEU A 101 3.57 -21.17 -5.70
C LEU A 101 2.21 -20.90 -6.34
N LYS A 102 1.54 -19.83 -5.91
CA LYS A 102 0.22 -19.43 -6.43
C LYS A 102 0.11 -17.89 -6.49
N THR A 103 -0.72 -17.41 -7.38
CA THR A 103 -1.01 -15.98 -7.57
C THR A 103 -2.52 -15.73 -7.47
N ARG A 104 -2.92 -14.61 -6.88
CA ARG A 104 -4.29 -14.10 -6.89
C ARG A 104 -4.30 -12.57 -7.06
N PHE A 105 -5.34 -12.00 -7.64
CA PHE A 105 -5.40 -10.56 -7.96
C PHE A 105 -6.61 -9.83 -7.37
N ASN A 106 -7.30 -10.45 -6.42
CA ASN A 106 -8.39 -9.91 -5.64
C ASN A 106 -8.30 -10.43 -4.18
N LEU A 107 -9.12 -9.91 -3.27
CA LEU A 107 -9.15 -10.35 -1.87
C LEU A 107 -10.42 -11.18 -1.56
N ASP A 108 -11.25 -11.43 -2.56
CA ASP A 108 -12.50 -12.16 -2.39
C ASP A 108 -12.24 -13.68 -2.60
N PRO A 109 -12.36 -14.51 -1.56
CA PRO A 109 -12.10 -15.94 -1.68
C PRO A 109 -13.08 -16.65 -2.63
N ASP A 110 -14.28 -16.10 -2.83
CA ASP A 110 -15.34 -16.70 -3.64
C ASP A 110 -15.18 -16.39 -5.13
N ARG A 111 -14.25 -15.48 -5.49
CA ARG A 111 -13.94 -15.13 -6.87
C ARG A 111 -12.70 -15.87 -7.39
N PRO A 112 -12.63 -16.15 -8.71
CA PRO A 112 -11.47 -16.80 -9.30
C PRO A 112 -10.16 -16.06 -8.97
N ALA A 113 -9.11 -16.80 -8.65
CA ALA A 113 -7.81 -16.19 -8.31
C ALA A 113 -7.22 -15.36 -9.46
N SER A 114 -7.49 -15.74 -10.71
CA SER A 114 -7.08 -15.01 -11.92
C SER A 114 -7.90 -13.75 -12.18
N GLU A 115 -9.03 -13.55 -11.50
CA GLU A 115 -9.79 -12.33 -11.63
C GLU A 115 -9.11 -11.20 -10.86
N HIS A 116 -8.87 -10.08 -11.51
CA HIS A 116 -8.25 -8.92 -10.87
C HIS A 116 -9.30 -8.00 -10.27
N HIS A 117 -8.93 -7.32 -9.18
CA HIS A 117 -9.66 -6.16 -8.68
C HIS A 117 -9.89 -5.15 -9.82
N PRO A 118 -11.11 -4.58 -9.99
CA PRO A 118 -11.43 -3.70 -11.13
C PRO A 118 -10.50 -2.49 -11.32
N ASP A 119 -9.99 -1.93 -10.21
CA ASP A 119 -9.00 -0.84 -10.27
C ASP A 119 -7.53 -1.29 -10.18
N GLY A 120 -7.24 -2.59 -10.30
CA GLY A 120 -5.88 -3.12 -10.22
C GLY A 120 -5.20 -2.89 -8.87
N ARG A 121 -5.93 -3.06 -7.76
CA ARG A 121 -5.47 -2.69 -6.41
C ARG A 121 -4.79 -3.80 -5.64
N VAL A 122 -4.77 -5.03 -6.17
CA VAL A 122 -4.41 -6.22 -5.40
C VAL A 122 -3.51 -7.15 -6.21
N VAL A 123 -2.44 -7.61 -5.57
CA VAL A 123 -1.63 -8.76 -5.98
C VAL A 123 -1.35 -9.59 -4.72
N VAL A 124 -1.70 -10.87 -4.74
CA VAL A 124 -1.45 -11.84 -3.66
C VAL A 124 -0.54 -12.93 -4.22
N LEU A 125 0.60 -13.15 -3.57
CA LEU A 125 1.59 -14.15 -3.95
C LEU A 125 1.80 -15.12 -2.80
N GLN A 126 1.69 -16.41 -3.06
CA GLN A 126 1.99 -17.44 -2.07
C GLN A 126 3.40 -17.98 -2.30
N PHE A 127 4.25 -17.91 -1.29
CA PHE A 127 5.56 -18.54 -1.26
C PHE A 127 5.53 -19.81 -0.41
N PRO A 128 6.61 -20.61 -0.40
CA PRO A 128 6.72 -21.77 0.47
C PRO A 128 6.52 -21.43 1.94
N ASN A 129 7.07 -20.32 2.45
CA ASN A 129 7.09 -20.07 3.91
C ASN A 129 6.27 -18.84 4.34
N VAL A 130 5.73 -18.06 3.39
CA VAL A 130 5.03 -16.80 3.68
C VAL A 130 4.05 -16.48 2.56
N ASP A 131 2.90 -15.92 2.92
CA ASP A 131 1.99 -15.31 1.96
C ASP A 131 2.25 -13.81 1.91
N PHE A 132 2.30 -13.24 0.72
CA PHE A 132 2.48 -11.81 0.48
C PHE A 132 1.21 -11.20 -0.12
N VAL A 133 0.77 -10.07 0.42
CA VAL A 133 -0.29 -9.25 -0.16
C VAL A 133 0.26 -7.86 -0.47
N GLY A 134 0.24 -7.46 -1.73
CA GLY A 134 0.54 -6.11 -2.18
C GLY A 134 -0.74 -5.39 -2.54
N THR A 135 -1.06 -4.28 -1.87
CA THR A 135 -2.25 -3.48 -2.20
C THR A 135 -1.99 -2.01 -2.41
N TYR A 136 -2.96 -1.36 -3.06
CA TYR A 136 -3.12 0.09 -3.05
C TYR A 136 -4.56 0.43 -2.67
N ALA A 137 -4.77 0.92 -1.45
CA ALA A 137 -6.11 1.25 -0.95
C ALA A 137 -6.70 2.47 -1.67
N PRO A 138 -8.03 2.53 -1.93
CA PRO A 138 -8.67 3.74 -2.40
C PRO A 138 -8.56 4.84 -1.35
N ASN A 139 -8.24 6.06 -1.79
CA ASN A 139 -8.30 7.23 -0.91
C ASN A 139 -9.75 7.49 -0.49
N HIS A 140 -9.97 7.82 0.79
CA HIS A 140 -11.30 8.09 1.33
C HIS A 140 -11.97 9.30 0.69
N GLY A 141 -11.20 10.26 0.15
CA GLY A 141 -11.74 11.40 -0.57
C GLY A 141 -12.65 12.29 0.28
N TRP A 142 -13.32 13.23 -0.38
CA TRP A 142 -14.11 14.27 0.27
C TRP A 142 -15.61 14.16 0.00
N GLU A 143 -16.02 13.19 -0.80
CA GLU A 143 -17.38 13.07 -1.33
C GLU A 143 -17.96 11.71 -0.93
N PRO A 144 -19.28 11.60 -0.71
CA PRO A 144 -19.92 10.36 -0.27
C PRO A 144 -19.59 9.11 -1.09
N GLY A 145 -19.45 9.25 -2.42
CA GLY A 145 -19.09 8.12 -3.29
C GLY A 145 -17.68 7.58 -3.04
N HIS A 146 -16.75 8.41 -2.54
CA HIS A 146 -15.43 7.96 -2.13
C HIS A 146 -15.45 7.28 -0.76
N TRP A 147 -16.29 7.77 0.16
CA TRP A 147 -16.47 7.17 1.49
C TRP A 147 -17.00 5.75 1.36
N GLN A 148 -18.09 5.56 0.61
CA GLN A 148 -18.67 4.23 0.37
C GLN A 148 -17.65 3.27 -0.25
N ARG A 149 -16.92 3.73 -1.27
CA ARG A 149 -15.90 2.91 -1.92
C ARG A 149 -14.78 2.48 -0.98
N ARG A 150 -14.38 3.37 -0.05
CA ARG A 150 -13.36 3.06 0.96
C ARG A 150 -13.90 2.10 2.01
N GLU A 151 -15.14 2.29 2.46
CA GLU A 151 -15.82 1.37 3.38
C GLU A 151 -15.90 -0.05 2.79
N GLU A 152 -16.36 -0.19 1.54
CA GLU A 152 -16.41 -1.48 0.84
C GLU A 152 -15.03 -2.15 0.78
N TRP A 153 -13.98 -1.36 0.51
CA TRP A 153 -12.60 -1.84 0.49
C TRP A 153 -12.13 -2.33 1.86
N ASP A 154 -12.33 -1.55 2.92
CA ASP A 154 -11.92 -1.90 4.28
C ASP A 154 -12.63 -3.18 4.75
N ASN A 155 -13.92 -3.33 4.44
CA ASN A 155 -14.70 -4.54 4.71
C ASN A 155 -14.15 -5.76 3.98
N VAL A 156 -13.82 -5.64 2.68
CA VAL A 156 -13.20 -6.74 1.92
C VAL A 156 -11.84 -7.13 2.50
N CYS A 157 -11.02 -6.15 2.91
CA CYS A 157 -9.72 -6.41 3.53
C CYS A 157 -9.83 -7.17 4.85
N LEU A 158 -10.72 -6.73 5.74
CA LEU A 158 -10.95 -7.40 7.02
C LEU A 158 -11.53 -8.81 6.81
N ASN A 159 -12.53 -8.96 5.94
CA ASN A 159 -13.13 -10.26 5.64
C ASN A 159 -12.10 -11.25 5.07
N TYR A 160 -11.17 -10.79 4.23
CA TYR A 160 -10.08 -11.64 3.74
C TYR A 160 -9.26 -12.26 4.90
N LEU A 161 -8.93 -11.46 5.92
CA LEU A 161 -8.15 -11.90 7.08
C LEU A 161 -8.96 -12.82 8.01
N ILE A 162 -10.24 -12.51 8.24
CA ILE A 162 -11.16 -13.34 9.03
C ILE A 162 -11.33 -14.71 8.36
N ARG A 163 -11.69 -14.73 7.06
CA ARG A 163 -11.85 -15.98 6.30
C ARG A 163 -10.57 -16.81 6.27
N ARG A 164 -9.40 -16.14 6.23
CA ARG A 164 -8.11 -16.83 6.34
C ARG A 164 -7.93 -17.47 7.71
N GLN A 165 -8.31 -16.80 8.80
CA GLN A 165 -8.26 -17.34 10.16
C GLN A 165 -9.22 -18.53 10.32
N GLU A 166 -10.46 -18.42 9.83
CA GLU A 166 -11.44 -19.51 9.86
C GLU A 166 -10.91 -20.78 9.19
N ARG A 167 -10.27 -20.66 8.00
CA ARG A 167 -9.65 -21.81 7.32
C ARG A 167 -8.54 -22.45 8.17
N ILE A 168 -7.63 -21.64 8.70
CA ILE A 168 -6.53 -22.12 9.56
C ILE A 168 -7.07 -22.88 10.78
N ASP A 169 -8.11 -22.36 11.42
CA ASP A 169 -8.70 -23.00 12.60
C ASP A 169 -9.48 -24.27 12.25
N GLY A 170 -10.14 -24.30 11.09
CA GLY A 170 -10.78 -25.49 10.53
C GLY A 170 -9.78 -26.62 10.30
N THR A 171 -8.68 -26.33 9.62
CA THR A 171 -7.61 -27.30 9.30
C THR A 171 -6.98 -27.87 10.57
N LYS A 172 -6.67 -27.04 11.57
CA LYS A 172 -6.17 -27.51 12.87
C LYS A 172 -7.15 -28.43 13.60
N LYS A 173 -8.45 -28.19 13.47
CA LYS A 173 -9.49 -29.01 14.09
C LYS A 173 -9.56 -30.38 13.42
N GLU A 174 -9.45 -30.43 12.09
CA GLU A 174 -9.41 -31.67 11.30
C GLU A 174 -8.15 -32.49 11.60
N GLU A 175 -6.97 -31.85 11.63
CA GLU A 175 -5.70 -32.50 11.99
C GLU A 175 -5.76 -33.12 13.39
N ARG A 176 -6.27 -32.37 14.38
CA ARG A 176 -6.44 -32.90 15.75
C ARG A 176 -7.43 -34.06 15.80
N ALA A 177 -8.49 -34.02 15.00
CA ALA A 177 -9.47 -35.09 14.92
C ALA A 177 -8.90 -36.35 14.25
N GLU A 178 -8.01 -36.19 13.27
CA GLU A 178 -7.35 -37.30 12.56
C GLU A 178 -6.18 -37.89 13.37
N GLN A 179 -5.42 -37.07 14.09
CA GLN A 179 -4.37 -37.50 15.00
C GLN A 179 -4.93 -38.34 16.17
N ASN A 180 -6.14 -38.01 16.63
CA ASN A 180 -6.86 -38.85 17.60
C ASN A 180 -7.35 -40.18 17.01
N LYS A 181 -7.25 -40.40 15.69
CA LYS A 181 -7.70 -41.61 14.98
C LYS A 181 -6.58 -42.47 14.41
N ARG A 182 -5.34 -41.99 14.30
CA ARG A 182 -4.21 -42.72 13.68
C ARG A 182 -3.01 -42.88 14.63
N GLU A 183 -2.74 -44.11 15.05
CA GLU A 183 -1.37 -44.62 15.12
C GLU A 183 -1.00 -45.09 13.70
N VAL A 184 0.17 -44.66 13.20
CA VAL A 184 0.78 -45.01 11.90
C VAL A 184 0.38 -44.15 10.67
N GLY A 185 1.32 -43.27 10.30
CA GLY A 185 2.00 -43.28 9.00
C GLY A 185 1.20 -43.00 7.73
N GLY A 186 1.22 -41.74 7.28
CA GLY A 186 0.91 -41.37 5.90
C GLY A 186 1.11 -39.88 5.68
N GLU A 187 2.07 -39.52 4.83
CA GLU A 187 2.35 -38.13 4.44
C GLU A 187 1.18 -37.56 3.63
N ALA A 188 0.51 -36.55 4.20
CA ALA A 188 -0.44 -35.71 3.49
C ALA A 188 0.31 -34.56 2.82
N GLY A 189 0.08 -34.36 1.52
CA GLY A 189 0.49 -33.14 0.83
C GLY A 189 -0.32 -31.97 1.36
N ALA A 190 0.18 -31.32 2.40
CA ALA A 190 -0.46 -30.16 3.02
C ALA A 190 -0.37 -28.96 2.07
N GLU A 191 -1.53 -28.44 1.65
CA GLU A 191 -1.61 -27.01 1.39
C GLU A 191 -1.26 -26.33 2.73
N GLU A 192 -0.13 -25.63 2.82
CA GLU A 192 0.30 -25.00 4.08
C GLU A 192 -0.65 -23.85 4.46
N GLU A 193 -1.77 -24.19 5.07
CA GLU A 193 -2.76 -23.29 5.63
C GLU A 193 -2.36 -22.96 7.07
N GLY A 194 -1.76 -21.77 7.24
CA GLY A 194 -1.17 -21.36 8.53
C GLY A 194 0.09 -20.52 8.40
N LYS A 195 0.63 -20.39 7.18
CA LYS A 195 1.80 -19.56 6.90
C LYS A 195 1.68 -18.14 7.48
N PRO A 196 2.79 -17.51 7.87
CA PRO A 196 2.85 -16.07 8.09
C PRO A 196 2.28 -15.30 6.91
N LEU A 197 1.70 -14.13 7.18
CA LEU A 197 1.23 -13.19 6.17
C LEU A 197 2.02 -11.89 6.30
N LEU A 198 2.53 -11.39 5.17
CA LEU A 198 3.07 -10.05 5.03
C LEU A 198 2.20 -9.27 4.05
N TRP A 199 1.59 -8.18 4.53
CA TRP A 199 0.79 -7.29 3.71
C TRP A 199 1.49 -5.93 3.60
N MET A 200 1.77 -5.49 2.38
CA MET A 200 2.45 -4.22 2.10
C MET A 200 1.69 -3.32 1.12
N GLY A 201 1.86 -2.01 1.29
CA GLY A 201 1.53 -0.99 0.30
C GLY A 201 1.01 0.32 0.91
N ASP A 202 0.58 1.24 0.05
CA ASP A 202 -0.15 2.44 0.47
C ASP A 202 -1.57 2.04 0.88
N LEU A 203 -1.81 2.04 2.19
CA LEU A 203 -3.11 1.73 2.78
C LEU A 203 -3.96 3.00 3.00
N ASN A 204 -3.47 4.16 2.57
CA ASN A 204 -4.15 5.45 2.65
C ASN A 204 -4.71 5.75 4.06
N VAL A 205 -3.94 5.45 5.10
CA VAL A 205 -4.32 5.75 6.49
C VAL A 205 -3.09 6.05 7.35
N ALA A 206 -3.17 7.12 8.12
CA ALA A 206 -2.27 7.51 9.20
C ALA A 206 -2.97 7.14 10.52
N PRO A 207 -2.60 6.01 11.14
CA PRO A 207 -3.34 5.41 12.25
C PRO A 207 -3.50 6.35 13.45
N THR A 208 -2.44 7.08 13.78
CA THR A 208 -2.40 7.94 14.97
C THR A 208 -1.90 9.35 14.66
N ASP A 209 -1.93 10.24 15.65
CA ASP A 209 -1.36 11.58 15.52
C ASP A 209 0.19 11.52 15.43
N PHE A 210 0.84 10.45 15.89
CA PHE A 210 2.28 10.21 15.65
C PHE A 210 2.59 9.85 14.21
N ASP A 211 1.58 9.54 13.40
CA ASP A 211 1.67 9.29 11.97
C ASP A 211 1.24 10.51 11.15
N LEU A 212 1.22 11.70 11.79
CA LEU A 212 0.98 12.98 11.16
C LEU A 212 2.05 13.99 11.59
N THR A 213 2.57 14.73 10.63
CA THR A 213 3.50 15.84 10.92
C THR A 213 2.80 17.02 11.58
N HIS A 214 1.53 17.27 11.21
CA HIS A 214 0.72 18.40 11.68
C HIS A 214 -0.71 17.93 12.04
N PRO A 215 -0.89 17.17 13.13
CA PRO A 215 -2.17 16.54 13.45
C PRO A 215 -3.34 17.53 13.53
N ALA A 216 -3.13 18.66 14.22
CA ALA A 216 -4.14 19.71 14.38
C ALA A 216 -4.57 20.31 13.03
N TRP A 217 -3.65 20.45 12.08
CA TRP A 217 -3.96 20.94 10.74
C TRP A 217 -4.75 19.92 9.94
N PHE A 218 -4.32 18.66 9.93
CA PHE A 218 -4.94 17.59 9.13
C PHE A 218 -6.36 17.27 9.60
N LYS A 219 -6.60 17.22 10.91
CA LYS A 219 -7.88 16.79 11.49
C LYS A 219 -9.01 17.81 11.31
N VAL A 220 -8.69 19.07 11.02
CA VAL A 220 -9.69 20.13 10.79
C VAL A 220 -9.90 20.44 9.30
N GLN A 221 -9.22 19.72 8.40
CA GLN A 221 -9.41 19.95 6.98
C GLN A 221 -10.84 19.59 6.57
N VAL A 222 -11.45 20.51 5.83
CA VAL A 222 -12.73 20.32 5.16
C VAL A 222 -12.57 20.79 3.72
N GLN A 223 -13.21 20.12 2.76
CA GLN A 223 -13.19 20.59 1.39
C GLN A 223 -14.04 21.85 1.27
N ARG A 224 -13.41 23.03 1.29
CA ARG A 224 -14.09 24.30 0.98
C ARG A 224 -14.15 24.47 -0.54
N GLY A 225 -15.36 24.51 -1.10
CA GLY A 225 -15.64 25.07 -2.43
C GLY A 225 -15.51 24.13 -3.63
N PHE A 226 -16.23 23.01 -3.65
CA PHE A 226 -16.62 22.38 -4.91
C PHE A 226 -18.15 22.38 -5.04
N GLY A 227 -18.64 23.25 -5.92
CA GLY A 227 -20.06 23.42 -6.23
C GLY A 227 -20.49 24.88 -6.13
N ARG A 228 -20.54 25.61 -7.25
CA ARG A 228 -21.57 26.65 -7.36
C ARG A 228 -22.91 25.93 -7.30
N GLY A 229 -23.61 26.01 -6.16
CA GLY A 229 -25.04 25.75 -6.09
C GLY A 229 -25.52 24.35 -5.67
N THR A 230 -24.79 23.61 -4.84
CA THR A 230 -25.38 22.47 -4.10
C THR A 230 -25.34 22.77 -2.61
N ALA A 231 -26.45 22.47 -1.92
CA ALA A 231 -26.60 22.66 -0.47
C ALA A 231 -25.38 22.09 0.27
N GLU A 232 -24.98 22.76 1.36
CA GLU A 232 -23.95 22.26 2.27
C GLU A 232 -24.37 20.88 2.79
N THR A 233 -23.90 19.82 2.15
CA THR A 233 -24.05 18.48 2.71
C THR A 233 -23.16 18.43 3.94
N GLU A 234 -23.78 18.29 5.11
CA GLU A 234 -23.06 18.15 6.36
C GLU A 234 -22.15 16.91 6.27
N VAL A 235 -20.85 17.11 6.47
CA VAL A 235 -19.87 16.01 6.45
C VAL A 235 -20.03 15.25 7.77
N PRO A 236 -20.27 13.93 7.75
CA PRO A 236 -20.39 13.15 8.98
C PRO A 236 -19.15 13.31 9.87
N PRO A 237 -19.30 13.36 11.21
CA PRO A 237 -18.17 13.54 12.13
C PRO A 237 -17.01 12.57 11.92
N GLU A 238 -17.32 11.32 11.58
CA GLU A 238 -16.37 10.24 11.30
C GLU A 238 -15.60 10.42 9.97
N CYS A 239 -16.10 11.29 9.09
CA CYS A 239 -15.50 11.67 7.82
C CYS A 239 -14.77 13.02 7.86
N LEU A 240 -14.75 13.70 9.01
CA LEU A 240 -14.06 14.98 9.17
C LEU A 240 -12.54 14.83 9.16
N GLY A 241 -11.87 15.82 8.56
CA GLY A 241 -10.42 15.87 8.43
C GLY A 241 -9.92 15.45 7.05
N GLN A 242 -8.60 15.52 6.88
CA GLN A 242 -7.95 15.12 5.64
C GLN A 242 -8.11 13.62 5.40
N PRO A 243 -8.50 13.18 4.19
CA PRO A 243 -8.45 11.78 3.79
C PRO A 243 -7.06 11.18 3.99
N GLY A 244 -7.03 10.05 4.68
CA GLY A 244 -5.85 9.45 5.28
C GLY A 244 -5.80 9.60 6.80
N CYS A 245 -6.63 10.43 7.44
CA CYS A 245 -6.67 10.52 8.91
C CYS A 245 -8.06 10.77 9.48
N THR A 246 -9.12 10.50 8.71
CA THR A 246 -10.46 10.62 9.28
C THR A 246 -10.65 9.59 10.40
N PRO A 247 -11.52 9.86 11.39
CA PRO A 247 -11.80 8.89 12.45
C PRO A 247 -12.17 7.49 11.93
N VAL A 248 -13.01 7.39 10.90
CA VAL A 248 -13.42 6.08 10.35
C VAL A 248 -12.26 5.31 9.73
N GLU A 249 -11.35 5.97 9.00
CA GLU A 249 -10.18 5.30 8.41
C GLU A 249 -9.27 4.71 9.49
N ARG A 250 -9.08 5.45 10.59
CA ARG A 250 -8.26 5.03 11.74
C ARG A 250 -8.89 3.88 12.50
N GLU A 251 -10.20 3.94 12.74
CA GLU A 251 -10.95 2.86 13.39
C GLU A 251 -10.93 1.58 12.55
N ASN A 252 -11.17 1.67 11.24
CA ASN A 252 -11.10 0.53 10.34
C ASN A 252 -9.71 -0.11 10.30
N PHE A 253 -8.65 0.71 10.30
CA PHE A 253 -7.29 0.17 10.36
C PHE A 253 -6.99 -0.51 11.69
N ALA A 254 -7.41 0.08 12.82
CA ALA A 254 -7.27 -0.55 14.14
C ALA A 254 -8.05 -1.88 14.23
N SER A 255 -9.25 -1.92 13.65
CA SER A 255 -10.07 -3.12 13.51
C SER A 255 -9.37 -4.19 12.67
N LEU A 256 -8.79 -3.81 11.52
CA LEU A 256 -8.01 -4.70 10.67
C LEU A 256 -6.80 -5.29 11.41
N LEU A 257 -6.09 -4.49 12.20
CA LEU A 257 -4.96 -4.97 13.00
C LEU A 257 -5.42 -5.94 14.10
N SER A 258 -6.38 -5.53 14.91
CA SER A 258 -6.84 -6.30 16.07
C SER A 258 -7.55 -7.59 15.67
N GLN A 259 -8.56 -7.52 14.81
CA GLN A 259 -9.33 -8.69 14.37
C GLN A 259 -8.59 -9.56 13.36
N GLY A 260 -7.72 -8.96 12.53
CA GLY A 260 -6.88 -9.69 11.60
C GLY A 260 -5.65 -10.36 12.24
N HIS A 261 -5.42 -10.10 13.53
CA HIS A 261 -4.22 -10.50 14.28
C HIS A 261 -2.94 -10.02 13.59
N MET A 262 -2.96 -8.79 13.06
CA MET A 262 -1.87 -8.16 12.34
C MET A 262 -1.12 -7.18 13.25
N THR A 263 0.18 -7.05 13.01
CA THR A 263 1.06 -6.07 13.65
C THR A 263 1.54 -5.07 12.61
N ASP A 264 1.39 -3.76 12.85
CA ASP A 264 2.11 -2.72 12.10
C ASP A 264 3.61 -2.83 12.40
N VAL A 265 4.37 -3.33 11.42
CA VAL A 265 5.78 -3.66 11.58
C VAL A 265 6.60 -2.41 11.94
N TRP A 266 6.30 -1.26 11.34
CA TRP A 266 7.05 -0.04 11.61
C TRP A 266 6.80 0.45 13.03
N ARG A 267 5.54 0.48 13.49
CA ARG A 267 5.21 0.93 14.85
C ARG A 267 5.65 -0.05 15.93
N HIS A 268 5.74 -1.34 15.61
CA HIS A 268 6.34 -2.31 16.52
C HIS A 268 7.80 -1.94 16.86
N PHE A 269 8.61 -1.57 15.86
CA PHE A 269 10.01 -1.17 16.07
C PHE A 269 10.20 0.30 16.44
N ASN A 270 9.19 1.13 16.20
CA ASN A 270 9.19 2.55 16.48
C ASN A 270 7.90 2.90 17.24
N PRO A 271 7.77 2.53 18.52
CA PRO A 271 6.55 2.77 19.27
C PRO A 271 6.25 4.28 19.42
N GLU A 272 5.01 4.60 19.78
CA GLU A 272 4.61 5.97 20.08
C GLU A 272 5.37 6.53 21.29
N GLY A 273 5.79 7.80 21.19
CA GLY A 273 6.62 8.47 22.19
C GLY A 273 7.81 9.21 21.59
N PRO A 274 8.62 9.90 22.41
CA PRO A 274 9.89 10.47 21.94
C PRO A 274 10.80 9.33 21.45
N PRO A 275 11.67 9.59 20.45
CA PRO A 275 12.65 8.60 20.01
C PRO A 275 13.47 8.14 21.23
N PRO A 276 13.88 6.87 21.31
CA PRO A 276 14.75 6.41 22.39
C PRO A 276 15.96 7.33 22.48
N SER A 277 16.18 7.93 23.66
CA SER A 277 17.32 8.77 23.96
C SER A 277 18.57 7.91 24.06
N ASP A 278 19.02 7.32 22.95
CA ASP A 278 20.34 6.67 22.79
C ASP A 278 20.50 6.07 21.37
N ARG A 279 20.41 6.90 20.33
CA ARG A 279 21.17 6.63 19.11
C ARG A 279 22.36 7.58 19.06
N THR A 280 23.39 7.22 19.82
CA THR A 280 24.73 7.75 19.59
C THR A 280 25.06 7.59 18.11
N SER A 281 25.33 8.72 17.49
CA SER A 281 25.84 8.87 16.13
C SER A 281 27.00 7.91 15.82
N SER A 282 26.76 6.94 14.95
CA SER A 282 27.82 6.28 14.18
C SER A 282 27.27 5.78 12.84
N GLY A 283 27.02 6.74 11.95
CA GLY A 283 26.76 6.57 10.51
C GLY A 283 27.06 7.92 9.83
N PRO A 284 27.63 7.95 8.61
CA PRO A 284 28.31 9.14 8.11
C PRO A 284 27.33 10.30 7.95
N GLY A 285 27.70 11.43 8.55
CA GLY A 285 26.83 12.57 8.76
C GLY A 285 26.36 13.22 7.46
N LEU A 286 25.06 13.51 7.43
CA LEU A 286 24.51 14.63 6.69
C LEU A 286 24.21 15.72 7.71
N VAL A 287 25.04 16.75 7.70
CA VAL A 287 24.89 17.95 8.50
C VAL A 287 23.73 18.75 7.92
N SER A 288 22.60 18.82 8.61
CA SER A 288 21.53 19.75 8.25
C SER A 288 22.02 21.19 8.46
N PRO A 289 21.90 22.10 7.47
CA PRO A 289 22.25 23.48 7.68
C PRO A 289 21.15 24.17 8.50
N SER A 290 21.51 24.64 9.69
CA SER A 290 20.74 25.60 10.44
C SER A 290 20.56 26.90 9.63
N ARG A 291 19.31 27.23 9.29
CA ARG A 291 18.84 28.59 8.99
C ARG A 291 17.45 28.69 9.64
N GLY A 292 17.10 29.59 10.55
CA GLY A 292 17.55 30.96 10.73
C GLY A 292 16.37 31.89 10.45
N GLY A 293 15.59 32.24 11.48
CA GLY A 293 14.75 33.44 11.53
C GLY A 293 13.25 33.29 11.21
N GLY A 294 12.42 33.20 12.27
CA GLY A 294 10.97 33.32 12.21
C GLY A 294 10.33 32.94 13.54
N ALA A 295 10.21 33.90 14.47
CA ALA A 295 9.55 33.69 15.75
C ALA A 295 8.03 33.59 15.54
N GLY A 296 7.49 32.37 15.59
CA GLY A 296 6.06 32.10 15.53
C GLY A 296 5.78 30.68 15.04
N ASP A 297 5.82 29.72 15.97
CA ASP A 297 5.19 28.36 15.93
C ASP A 297 6.03 27.31 16.68
N VAL A 298 6.52 27.65 17.88
CA VAL A 298 7.31 26.75 18.73
C VAL A 298 6.44 25.64 19.38
N ALA A 299 5.15 25.57 19.04
CA ALA A 299 4.20 24.61 19.62
C ALA A 299 3.83 23.42 18.71
N ASN A 300 4.32 23.38 17.46
CA ASN A 300 3.91 22.36 16.47
C ASN A 300 5.10 21.66 15.77
N SER A 301 6.27 21.61 16.39
CA SER A 301 7.43 20.94 15.80
C SER A 301 7.20 19.43 15.70
N CYS A 302 7.16 18.92 14.47
CA CYS A 302 7.07 17.50 14.16
C CYS A 302 8.10 16.69 14.96
N LEU A 303 7.67 15.59 15.59
CA LEU A 303 8.56 14.66 16.32
C LEU A 303 9.54 13.92 15.39
N TRP A 304 9.36 14.02 14.07
CA TRP A 304 10.09 13.25 13.07
C TRP A 304 10.51 14.13 11.90
N ASP A 305 11.66 13.83 11.30
CA ASP A 305 12.11 14.51 10.09
C ASP A 305 11.23 14.11 8.89
N VAL A 306 10.56 15.10 8.30
CA VAL A 306 9.60 14.95 7.20
C VAL A 306 10.26 14.63 5.86
N GLU A 307 11.57 14.79 5.75
CA GLU A 307 12.36 14.41 4.58
C GLU A 307 12.80 12.94 4.60
N THR A 308 12.47 12.20 5.66
CA THR A 308 12.75 10.76 5.74
C THR A 308 11.80 9.94 4.85
N ALA A 309 12.25 8.75 4.44
CA ALA A 309 11.51 7.83 3.57
C ALA A 309 10.22 7.24 4.19
N HIS A 310 9.85 7.64 5.40
CA HIS A 310 8.70 7.12 6.15
C HIS A 310 7.41 7.92 5.91
N TRP A 311 7.52 9.07 5.25
CA TRP A 311 6.45 10.04 5.14
C TRP A 311 6.04 10.24 3.69
N THR A 312 4.74 10.34 3.45
CA THR A 312 4.21 10.74 2.15
C THR A 312 3.63 12.15 2.22
N TRP A 313 3.96 12.92 1.19
CA TRP A 313 3.40 14.23 0.97
C TRP A 313 2.03 14.09 0.33
N ARG A 314 1.02 14.79 0.87
CA ARG A 314 -0.23 14.97 0.15
C ARG A 314 -0.07 16.17 -0.77
N GLY A 315 -0.42 16.05 -2.05
CA GLY A 315 -0.49 17.20 -2.96
C GLY A 315 0.83 17.64 -3.61
N THR A 316 0.68 18.48 -4.64
CA THR A 316 1.79 18.95 -5.47
C THR A 316 2.49 20.15 -4.83
N PRO A 317 3.81 20.32 -5.07
CA PRO A 317 4.48 21.59 -4.76
C PRO A 317 3.74 22.75 -5.43
N GLY A 318 3.83 23.94 -4.84
CA GLY A 318 3.20 25.13 -5.41
C GLY A 318 3.76 25.46 -6.80
N ASN A 319 2.94 26.09 -7.64
CA ASN A 319 3.29 26.40 -9.03
C ASN A 319 4.47 27.38 -9.17
N LEU A 320 4.68 28.25 -8.18
CA LEU A 320 5.75 29.27 -8.19
C LEU A 320 6.94 28.84 -7.34
N THR A 321 6.67 28.41 -6.11
CA THR A 321 7.66 27.82 -5.21
C THR A 321 7.06 26.62 -4.50
N PRO A 322 7.86 25.62 -4.11
CA PRO A 322 7.38 24.47 -3.33
C PRO A 322 6.60 24.90 -2.09
N GLU A 323 7.04 25.96 -1.42
CA GLU A 323 6.47 26.53 -0.19
C GLU A 323 5.03 27.02 -0.37
N ALA A 324 4.66 27.41 -1.58
CA ALA A 324 3.31 27.84 -1.92
C ALA A 324 2.32 26.67 -2.05
N GLY A 325 2.79 25.42 -1.96
CA GLY A 325 1.92 24.24 -1.96
C GLY A 325 1.11 24.16 -0.66
N LYS A 326 -0.20 23.88 -0.76
CA LYS A 326 -1.11 23.73 0.40
C LYS A 326 -0.53 22.84 1.49
N TYR A 327 0.15 21.77 1.08
CA TYR A 327 0.68 20.73 1.95
C TYR A 327 2.20 20.83 2.13
N TYR A 328 2.80 21.97 1.78
CA TYR A 328 4.21 22.19 2.06
C TYR A 328 4.51 22.00 3.55
N SER A 329 5.65 21.36 3.82
CA SER A 329 6.06 20.83 5.13
C SER A 329 5.08 19.88 5.87
N LYS A 330 4.01 19.37 5.22
CA LYS A 330 3.01 18.47 5.82
C LYS A 330 2.98 17.10 5.15
N ALA A 331 3.26 16.07 5.93
CA ALA A 331 3.23 14.67 5.49
C ALA A 331 2.47 13.76 6.46
N MET A 332 2.12 12.56 5.97
CA MET A 332 1.40 11.49 6.66
C MET A 332 2.07 10.14 6.37
N ARG A 333 2.16 9.23 7.36
CA ARG A 333 2.63 7.86 7.11
C ARG A 333 1.46 6.98 6.71
N ILE A 334 1.40 6.62 5.42
CA ILE A 334 0.29 5.85 4.83
C ILE A 334 0.74 4.58 4.13
N ASP A 335 2.04 4.44 3.90
CA ASP A 335 2.64 3.20 3.46
C ASP A 335 2.92 2.32 4.67
N HIS A 336 2.41 1.09 4.61
CA HIS A 336 2.52 0.15 5.71
C HIS A 336 3.06 -1.19 5.24
N ALA A 337 3.78 -1.83 6.15
CA ALA A 337 3.95 -3.27 6.18
C ALA A 337 3.26 -3.77 7.45
N VAL A 338 2.23 -4.60 7.30
CA VAL A 338 1.55 -5.24 8.42
C VAL A 338 1.74 -6.75 8.31
N SER A 339 2.04 -7.41 9.44
CA SER A 339 2.38 -8.83 9.43
C SER A 339 1.59 -9.64 10.47
N ARG A 340 1.23 -10.85 10.09
CA ARG A 340 0.63 -11.88 10.96
C ARG A 340 1.69 -12.84 11.47
N GLN A 341 2.62 -12.31 12.27
CA GLN A 341 3.59 -13.06 13.06
C GLN A 341 4.03 -12.16 14.22
N LYS A 342 4.45 -12.75 15.34
CA LYS A 342 5.20 -11.98 16.34
C LYS A 342 6.51 -11.51 15.71
N VAL A 343 6.59 -10.22 15.43
CA VAL A 343 7.78 -9.57 14.91
C VAL A 343 8.94 -9.80 15.90
N GLY A 344 10.04 -10.42 15.46
CA GLY A 344 11.24 -10.66 16.29
C GLY A 344 11.46 -12.08 16.80
N GLU A 345 10.51 -13.01 16.65
CA GLU A 345 10.76 -14.45 16.90
C GLU A 345 11.34 -15.07 15.61
N LYS A 346 12.54 -15.66 15.67
CA LYS A 346 13.11 -16.45 14.56
C LYS A 346 12.16 -17.63 14.28
N VAL A 347 11.81 -17.81 13.00
CA VAL A 347 11.17 -19.04 12.49
C VAL A 347 12.13 -20.21 12.65
#